data_AF-A0A7J8CSJ7-F1
#
_entry.id   AF-A0A7J8CSJ7-F1
#
_cell.length_a   1.000
_cell.length_b   1.000
_cell.length_c   1.000
_cell.angle_alpha   90.00
_cell.angle_beta   90.00
_cell.angle_gamma   90.00
#
_symmetry.space_group_name_H-M   'P 1'
#
loop_
_entity.id
_entity.type
_entity.pdbx_description
1 polymer ?
#
loop_
_entity_poly.entity_id
_entity_poly.type
_entity_poly.pdbx_seq_one_letter_code
_entity_poly.pdbx_strand_id
1 'polypeptide(L)'
;MAGAPELLGASPSRDMERVAGTEDRTSVPATAREDFRVRCTSKQTVMELVELCGRFVRQLGDALPEEIREPALRDAQWTFESAVQENVSINGQAWQEASDDCFRDSDIKELEDRFDEIIVDLATKRKQYPRKILECVIKIIKTKQEILKQYHPVVHPLDLNYDPDPASCVENLKCRGETLAKEISEAMKS
;
A
#
# COMPACT_ATOMS: atom_id res chain seq x y z
N MET A 1 -22.06 0.86 -15.92
CA MET A 1 -22.12 -0.57 -16.25
C MET A 1 -20.97 -0.86 -17.20
N ALA A 2 -20.18 -1.89 -16.90
CA ALA A 2 -18.95 -2.36 -17.57
C ALA A 2 -17.74 -1.40 -17.45
N GLY A 3 -16.61 -1.71 -16.81
CA GLY A 3 -16.04 -2.99 -16.38
C GLY A 3 -14.85 -3.36 -17.27
N ALA A 4 -13.64 -2.99 -16.85
CA ALA A 4 -12.36 -3.43 -17.42
C ALA A 4 -11.25 -3.25 -16.35
N PRO A 5 -10.11 -3.97 -16.43
CA PRO A 5 -9.99 -5.42 -16.53
C PRO A 5 -9.08 -5.98 -15.41
N GLU A 6 -9.29 -7.26 -15.06
CA GLU A 6 -8.46 -8.00 -14.10
C GLU A 6 -7.04 -8.25 -14.65
N LEU A 7 -6.05 -7.97 -13.81
CA LEU A 7 -4.63 -8.22 -14.04
C LEU A 7 -4.33 -9.72 -14.00
N LEU A 8 -3.89 -10.24 -15.15
CA LEU A 8 -3.28 -11.55 -15.33
C LEU A 8 -2.06 -11.69 -14.41
N GLY A 9 -2.17 -12.61 -13.45
CA GLY A 9 -1.05 -13.07 -12.64
C GLY A 9 -0.04 -13.81 -13.49
N ALA A 10 1.17 -13.25 -13.59
CA ALA A 10 2.31 -13.88 -14.24
C ALA A 10 2.78 -15.10 -13.45
N SER A 11 2.66 -16.28 -14.03
CA SER A 11 3.34 -17.51 -13.59
C SER A 11 4.78 -17.53 -14.12
N PRO A 12 5.82 -17.80 -13.31
CA PRO A 12 7.12 -18.11 -13.85
C PRO A 12 7.17 -19.59 -14.27
N SER A 13 7.37 -19.79 -15.58
CA SER A 13 7.75 -21.04 -16.19
C SER A 13 9.06 -21.55 -15.58
N ARG A 14 9.03 -22.75 -14.99
CA ARG A 14 10.24 -23.49 -14.63
C ARG A 14 10.50 -24.55 -15.69
N ASP A 15 11.33 -24.22 -16.66
CA ASP A 15 12.15 -25.19 -17.35
C ASP A 15 13.47 -25.33 -16.58
N MET A 16 13.67 -26.48 -15.95
CA MET A 16 15.02 -27.00 -15.73
C MET A 16 14.94 -28.53 -15.68
N GLU A 17 15.12 -29.06 -16.89
CA GLU A 17 15.83 -30.26 -17.26
C GLU A 17 16.17 -31.31 -16.18
N ARG A 18 15.69 -32.51 -16.51
CA ARG A 18 15.81 -33.81 -15.85
C ARG A 18 17.27 -34.30 -15.84
N VAL A 19 17.85 -34.56 -14.68
CA VAL A 19 19.00 -35.48 -14.50
C VAL A 19 18.75 -36.40 -13.31
N ALA A 20 19.09 -37.68 -13.51
CA ALA A 20 18.68 -38.85 -12.76
C ALA A 20 19.56 -39.18 -11.52
N GLY A 21 18.98 -40.00 -10.63
CA GLY A 21 19.62 -40.70 -9.50
C GLY A 21 19.60 -39.89 -8.21
N THR A 22 19.22 -40.38 -7.03
CA THR A 22 19.23 -41.76 -6.50
C THR A 22 18.46 -41.73 -5.16
N GLU A 23 17.72 -42.81 -4.86
CA GLU A 23 17.29 -43.27 -3.52
C GLU A 23 16.26 -42.45 -2.70
N ASP A 24 15.00 -42.88 -2.88
CA ASP A 24 14.15 -43.43 -1.82
C ASP A 24 14.46 -43.02 -0.37
N ARG A 25 13.86 -41.92 0.07
CA ARG A 25 13.33 -41.81 1.43
C ARG A 25 11.94 -41.21 1.38
N THR A 26 10.98 -42.07 1.70
CA THR A 26 9.57 -41.78 1.91
C THR A 26 9.39 -40.57 2.82
N SER A 27 9.13 -39.40 2.23
CA SER A 27 8.63 -38.24 2.97
C SER A 27 7.14 -38.46 3.21
N VAL A 28 6.84 -39.13 4.33
CA VAL A 28 5.50 -39.09 4.92
C VAL A 28 5.17 -37.61 5.14
N PRO A 29 4.05 -37.07 4.63
CA PRO A 29 3.62 -35.73 5.00
C PRO A 29 3.41 -35.78 6.51
N ALA A 30 4.19 -35.01 7.26
CA ALA A 30 3.98 -34.86 8.69
C ALA A 30 2.54 -34.40 8.88
N THR A 31 1.65 -35.33 9.22
CA THR A 31 0.33 -35.02 9.75
C THR A 31 0.60 -34.03 10.87
N ALA A 32 0.07 -32.81 10.74
CA ALA A 32 0.19 -31.79 11.77
C ALA A 32 -0.22 -32.46 13.09
N ARG A 33 0.77 -32.71 13.97
CA ARG A 33 0.54 -33.41 15.23
C ARG A 33 -0.53 -32.62 15.97
N GLU A 34 -1.61 -33.30 16.34
CA GLU A 34 -2.64 -32.70 17.19
C GLU A 34 -1.98 -32.21 18.48
N ASP A 35 -2.30 -30.98 18.89
CA ASP A 35 -1.82 -30.43 20.14
C ASP A 35 -2.62 -31.05 21.29
N PHE A 36 -1.99 -31.96 22.03
CA PHE A 36 -2.61 -32.65 23.17
C PHE A 36 -2.63 -31.81 24.44
N ARG A 37 -1.98 -30.63 24.44
CA ARG A 37 -1.97 -29.72 25.58
C ARG A 37 -3.36 -29.15 25.83
N VAL A 38 -3.65 -28.87 27.10
CA VAL A 38 -4.90 -28.19 27.47
C VAL A 38 -4.86 -26.77 26.93
N ARG A 39 -5.85 -26.41 26.12
CA ARG A 39 -5.95 -25.07 25.55
C ARG A 39 -6.55 -24.10 26.55
N CYS A 40 -5.77 -23.10 26.92
CA CYS A 40 -6.17 -21.98 27.74
C CYS A 40 -6.06 -20.67 26.95
N THR A 41 -6.79 -19.65 27.38
CA THR A 41 -6.79 -18.32 26.73
C THR A 41 -6.04 -17.27 27.54
N SER A 42 -5.78 -17.53 28.82
CA SER A 42 -5.12 -16.62 29.75
C SER A 42 -4.01 -17.34 30.50
N LYS A 43 -2.77 -16.89 30.31
CA LYS A 43 -1.60 -17.38 31.03
C LYS A 43 -1.66 -17.02 32.51
N GLN A 44 -2.11 -15.79 32.82
CA GLN A 44 -2.28 -15.28 34.18
C GLN A 44 -3.21 -16.16 35.01
N THR A 45 -4.34 -16.59 34.45
CA THR A 45 -5.30 -17.44 35.18
C THR A 45 -4.72 -18.82 35.50
N VAL A 46 -3.90 -19.37 34.59
CA VAL A 46 -3.21 -20.64 34.86
C VAL A 46 -2.18 -20.45 35.97
N MET A 47 -1.43 -19.35 35.97
CA MET A 47 -0.48 -19.03 37.05
C MET A 47 -1.17 -18.91 38.41
N GLU A 48 -2.29 -18.19 38.50
CA GLU A 48 -3.06 -18.04 39.74
C GLU A 48 -3.56 -19.39 40.27
N LEU A 49 -4.02 -20.27 39.37
CA LEU A 49 -4.47 -21.61 39.74
C LEU A 49 -3.31 -22.48 40.24
N VAL A 50 -2.16 -22.43 39.55
CA VAL A 50 -0.94 -23.14 39.94
C VAL A 50 -0.45 -22.67 41.31
N GLU A 51 -0.47 -21.37 41.57
CA GLU A 51 -0.12 -20.79 42.87
C GLU A 51 -1.06 -21.26 43.99
N LEU A 52 -2.38 -21.26 43.73
CA LEU A 52 -3.38 -21.78 44.66
C LEU A 52 -3.16 -23.26 44.96
N CYS A 53 -2.82 -24.06 43.93
CA CYS A 53 -2.51 -25.48 44.06
C CYS A 53 -1.18 -25.74 44.77
N GLY A 54 -0.23 -24.80 44.74
CA GLY A 54 1.06 -24.91 45.42
C GLY A 54 0.94 -25.17 46.93
N ARG A 55 -0.18 -24.80 47.57
CA ARG A 55 -0.44 -25.15 48.98
C ARG A 55 -0.49 -26.66 49.21
N PHE A 56 -0.97 -27.44 48.25
CA PHE A 56 -1.07 -28.90 48.36
C PHE A 56 0.31 -29.54 48.27
N VAL A 57 1.18 -29.00 47.41
CA VAL A 57 2.59 -29.44 47.31
C VAL A 57 3.32 -29.13 48.63
N ARG A 58 3.09 -27.96 49.24
CA ARG A 58 3.66 -27.62 50.55
C ARG A 58 3.20 -28.56 51.66
N GLN A 59 1.92 -28.93 51.69
CA GLN A 59 1.37 -29.88 52.66
C GLN A 59 2.00 -31.29 52.57
N LEU A 60 2.52 -31.67 51.41
CA LEU A 60 3.27 -32.92 51.26
C LEU A 60 4.53 -32.95 52.15
N GLY A 61 5.07 -31.78 52.48
CA GLY A 61 6.24 -31.59 53.33
C GLY A 61 6.05 -32.03 54.77
N ASP A 62 4.82 -32.04 55.29
CA ASP A 62 4.54 -32.38 56.68
C ASP A 62 4.86 -33.85 57.00
N ALA A 63 4.88 -34.71 55.97
CA ALA A 63 5.25 -36.12 56.09
C ALA A 63 6.77 -36.38 55.90
N LEU A 64 7.56 -35.36 55.56
CA LEU A 64 8.99 -35.48 55.26
C LEU A 64 9.89 -35.14 56.46
N PRO A 65 11.03 -35.85 56.63
CA PRO A 65 12.08 -35.48 57.59
C PRO A 65 12.58 -34.05 57.37
N GLU A 66 12.88 -33.31 58.45
CA GLU A 66 13.25 -31.89 58.37
C GLU A 66 14.52 -31.65 57.54
N GLU A 67 15.46 -32.60 57.56
CA GLU A 67 16.75 -32.48 56.90
C GLU A 67 16.62 -32.43 55.36
N ILE A 68 15.58 -33.07 54.81
CA ILE A 68 15.34 -33.15 53.37
C ILE A 68 14.10 -32.37 52.92
N ARG A 69 13.27 -31.90 53.86
CA ARG A 69 11.97 -31.31 53.56
C ARG A 69 12.06 -30.13 52.60
N GLU A 70 12.90 -29.15 52.92
CA GLU A 70 13.04 -27.93 52.12
C GLU A 70 13.53 -28.20 50.68
N PRO A 71 14.64 -28.93 50.45
CA PRO A 71 15.08 -29.24 49.08
C PRO A 71 14.08 -30.13 48.33
N ALA A 72 13.46 -31.11 48.99
CA ALA A 72 12.46 -31.97 48.36
C ALA A 72 11.19 -31.21 47.98
N LEU A 73 10.74 -30.27 48.80
CA LEU A 73 9.59 -29.42 48.48
C LEU A 73 9.89 -28.47 47.33
N ARG A 74 11.09 -27.89 47.28
CA ARG A 74 11.50 -27.01 46.17
C ARG A 74 11.53 -27.76 44.83
N ASP A 75 12.08 -28.97 44.84
CA ASP A 75 12.12 -29.84 43.65
C ASP A 75 10.72 -30.30 43.24
N ALA A 76 9.88 -30.69 44.20
CA ALA A 76 8.48 -31.08 43.94
C ALA A 76 7.66 -29.90 43.38
N GLN A 77 7.86 -28.69 43.90
CA GLN A 77 7.20 -27.48 43.42
C GLN A 77 7.63 -27.16 41.98
N TRP A 78 8.94 -27.14 41.71
CA TRP A 78 9.47 -26.92 40.36
C TRP A 78 8.95 -27.96 39.36
N THR A 79 8.97 -29.24 39.74
CA THR A 79 8.49 -30.34 38.90
C THR A 79 6.99 -30.23 38.62
N PHE A 80 6.19 -29.90 39.64
CA PHE A 80 4.76 -29.69 39.50
C PHE A 80 4.45 -28.53 38.54
N GLU A 81 5.06 -27.36 38.77
CA GLU A 81 4.85 -26.18 37.93
C GLU A 81 5.29 -26.44 36.48
N SER A 82 6.48 -27.00 36.30
CA SER A 82 7.02 -27.30 34.97
C SER A 82 6.15 -28.31 34.22
N ALA A 83 5.68 -29.37 34.89
CA ALA A 83 4.77 -30.34 34.28
C ALA A 83 3.44 -29.69 33.85
N VAL A 84 2.89 -28.76 34.61
CA VAL A 84 1.68 -28.02 34.19
C VAL A 84 1.98 -27.14 32.98
N GLN A 85 3.08 -26.40 32.99
CA GLN A 85 3.47 -25.48 31.90
C GLN A 85 3.74 -26.23 30.58
N GLU A 86 4.32 -27.42 30.62
CA GLU A 86 4.57 -28.25 29.43
C GLU A 86 3.27 -28.84 28.83
N ASN A 87 2.23 -29.03 29.65
CA ASN A 87 0.98 -29.67 29.26
C ASN A 87 -0.16 -28.68 28.99
N VAL A 88 0.11 -27.38 28.99
CA VAL A 88 -0.84 -26.31 28.68
C VAL A 88 -0.37 -25.51 27.46
N SER A 89 -1.29 -25.10 26.61
CA SER A 89 -1.05 -24.13 25.54
C SER A 89 -1.91 -22.89 25.72
N ILE A 90 -1.33 -21.71 25.51
CA ILE A 90 -2.05 -20.43 25.58
C ILE A 90 -2.29 -19.95 24.16
N ASN A 91 -3.56 -19.92 23.73
CA ASN A 91 -3.92 -19.58 22.35
C ASN A 91 -3.15 -20.39 21.28
N GLY A 92 -2.84 -21.65 21.60
CA GLY A 92 -2.07 -22.56 20.73
C GLY A 92 -0.55 -22.40 20.80
N GLN A 93 -0.04 -21.41 21.54
CA GLN A 93 1.39 -21.20 21.76
C GLN A 93 1.89 -22.01 22.96
N ALA A 94 3.18 -22.35 22.93
CA ALA A 94 3.85 -22.94 24.09
C ALA A 94 3.94 -21.93 25.24
N TRP A 95 4.01 -22.42 26.48
CA TRP A 95 4.04 -21.57 27.68
C TRP A 95 5.12 -20.48 27.66
N GLN A 96 6.32 -20.80 27.14
CA GLN A 96 7.45 -19.87 27.06
C GLN A 96 7.28 -18.80 25.97
N GLU A 97 6.50 -19.10 24.93
CA GLU A 97 6.29 -18.22 23.77
C GLU A 97 5.04 -17.33 23.94
N ALA A 98 4.09 -17.77 24.77
CA ALA A 98 2.88 -17.05 25.06
C ALA A 98 3.19 -15.75 25.81
N SER A 99 2.64 -14.63 25.32
CA SER A 99 2.73 -13.35 25.99
C SER A 99 2.04 -13.40 27.35
N ASP A 100 2.68 -12.78 28.32
CA ASP A 100 1.97 -12.33 29.51
C ASP A 100 1.29 -11.02 29.11
N ASP A 101 -0.01 -11.06 28.84
CA ASP A 101 -0.83 -9.88 28.45
C ASP A 101 -0.95 -8.82 29.58
N CYS A 102 -0.07 -8.90 30.57
CA CYS A 102 0.00 -8.04 31.73
C CYS A 102 0.86 -6.81 31.40
N PHE A 103 0.29 -5.88 30.63
CA PHE A 103 0.92 -4.58 30.40
C PHE A 103 1.26 -3.92 31.75
N ARG A 104 2.47 -3.35 31.85
CA ARG A 104 2.86 -2.56 33.01
C ARG A 104 2.38 -1.12 32.83
N ASP A 105 2.18 -0.43 33.96
CA ASP A 105 1.77 0.97 33.94
C ASP A 105 2.75 1.85 33.14
N SER A 106 4.04 1.50 33.12
CA SER A 106 5.07 2.15 32.29
C SER A 106 4.80 2.02 30.80
N ASP A 107 4.38 0.83 30.34
CA ASP A 107 4.14 0.54 28.93
C ASP A 107 2.90 1.31 28.44
N ILE A 108 1.87 1.38 29.30
CA ILE A 108 0.65 2.14 29.05
C ILE A 108 0.99 3.64 28.96
N LYS A 109 1.75 4.17 29.92
CA LYS A 109 2.19 5.58 29.92
C LYS A 109 2.93 5.96 28.64
N GLU A 110 3.89 5.13 28.22
CA GLU A 110 4.65 5.37 26.99
C GLU A 110 3.75 5.34 25.73
N LEU A 111 2.75 4.46 25.73
CA LEU A 111 1.77 4.42 24.64
C LEU A 111 0.86 5.66 24.64
N GLU A 112 0.39 6.10 25.81
CA GLU A 112 -0.44 7.31 25.97
C GLU A 112 0.31 8.57 25.52
N ASP A 113 1.55 8.75 25.96
CA ASP A 113 2.36 9.92 25.58
C ASP A 113 2.57 9.99 24.06
N ARG A 114 2.85 8.86 23.41
CA ARG A 114 2.95 8.78 21.94
C ARG A 114 1.62 9.06 21.25
N PHE A 115 0.51 8.60 21.84
CA PHE A 115 -0.81 8.83 21.28
C PHE A 115 -1.19 10.31 21.34
N ASP A 116 -0.89 10.99 22.44
CA ASP A 116 -1.09 12.43 22.61
C ASP A 116 -0.25 13.23 21.62
N GLU A 117 1.01 12.85 21.39
CA GLU A 117 1.86 13.46 20.37
C GLU A 117 1.22 13.37 18.98
N ILE A 118 0.74 12.17 18.60
CA ILE A 118 0.09 11.94 17.30
C ILE A 118 -1.23 12.72 17.19
N ILE A 119 -2.04 12.77 18.25
CA ILE A 119 -3.27 13.56 18.26
C ILE A 119 -2.97 15.03 18.01
N VAL A 120 -1.98 15.60 18.72
CA VAL A 120 -1.61 17.01 18.59
C VAL A 120 -1.05 17.31 17.21
N ASP A 121 -0.16 16.47 16.67
CA ASP A 121 0.36 16.65 15.31
C ASP A 121 -0.78 16.59 14.30
N LEU A 122 -1.61 15.55 14.34
CA LEU A 122 -2.72 15.37 13.40
C LEU A 122 -3.74 16.52 13.47
N ALA A 123 -4.09 16.98 14.67
CA ALA A 123 -4.95 18.15 14.85
C ALA A 123 -4.30 19.40 14.24
N THR A 124 -2.99 19.58 14.42
CA THR A 124 -2.23 20.68 13.84
C THR A 124 -2.19 20.60 12.32
N LYS A 125 -1.96 19.42 11.74
CA LYS A 125 -2.02 19.18 10.29
C LYS A 125 -3.41 19.51 9.75
N ARG A 126 -4.47 18.95 10.34
CA ARG A 126 -5.86 19.19 9.95
C ARG A 126 -6.22 20.68 9.98
N LYS A 127 -5.69 21.44 10.95
CA LYS A 127 -5.92 22.89 11.07
C LYS A 127 -5.13 23.71 10.06
N GLN A 128 -3.84 23.41 9.87
CA GLN A 128 -2.92 24.30 9.14
C GLN A 128 -2.72 23.91 7.67
N TYR A 129 -2.65 22.62 7.36
CA TYR A 129 -2.24 22.14 6.03
C TYR A 129 -3.25 22.50 4.95
N PRO A 130 -4.59 22.40 5.14
CA PRO A 130 -5.54 22.84 4.13
C PRO A 130 -5.35 24.31 3.74
N ARG A 131 -5.01 25.18 4.70
CA ARG A 131 -4.75 26.61 4.44
C ARG A 131 -3.46 26.82 3.63
N LYS A 132 -2.38 26.12 3.98
CA LYS A 132 -1.10 26.18 3.26
C LYS A 132 -1.25 25.63 1.83
N ILE A 133 -1.94 24.52 1.66
CA ILE A 133 -2.23 23.92 0.34
C ILE A 133 -3.08 24.88 -0.48
N LEU A 134 -4.14 25.45 0.10
CA LEU A 134 -5.00 26.41 -0.57
C LEU A 134 -4.20 27.63 -1.06
N GLU A 135 -3.30 28.18 -0.23
CA GLU A 135 -2.43 29.28 -0.62
C GLU A 135 -1.57 28.92 -1.83
N CYS A 136 -0.92 27.76 -1.80
CA CYS A 136 -0.09 27.28 -2.92
C CYS A 136 -0.92 27.10 -4.20
N VAL A 137 -2.10 26.47 -4.11
CA VAL A 137 -2.97 26.22 -5.26
C VAL A 137 -3.48 27.54 -5.85
N ILE A 138 -3.87 28.52 -5.02
CA ILE A 138 -4.28 29.85 -5.48
C ILE A 138 -3.14 30.53 -6.25
N LYS A 139 -1.89 30.47 -5.74
CA LYS A 139 -0.72 31.03 -6.45
C LYS A 139 -0.53 30.37 -7.81
N ILE A 140 -0.56 29.03 -7.88
CA ILE A 140 -0.40 28.28 -9.13
C ILE A 140 -1.49 28.67 -10.14
N ILE A 141 -2.75 28.73 -9.72
CA ILE A 141 -3.86 29.09 -10.61
C ILE A 141 -3.69 30.52 -11.16
N LYS A 142 -3.34 31.48 -10.29
CA LYS A 142 -3.08 32.87 -10.72
C LYS A 142 -1.93 32.95 -11.71
N THR A 143 -0.83 32.25 -11.46
CA THR A 143 0.32 32.22 -12.38
C THR A 143 -0.05 31.60 -13.72
N LYS A 144 -0.79 30.47 -13.73
CA LYS A 144 -1.27 29.86 -14.98
C LYS A 144 -2.16 30.81 -15.77
N GLN A 145 -3.06 31.52 -15.09
CA GLN A 145 -3.92 32.51 -15.73
C GLN A 145 -3.13 33.68 -16.31
N GLU A 146 -2.09 34.15 -15.61
CA GLU A 146 -1.24 35.23 -16.08
C GLU A 146 -0.42 34.84 -17.31
N ILE A 147 0.17 33.63 -17.31
CA ILE A 147 0.86 33.07 -18.48
C ILE A 147 -0.10 32.99 -19.67
N LEU A 148 -1.35 32.56 -19.43
CA LEU A 148 -2.36 32.46 -20.48
C LEU A 148 -2.76 33.84 -21.04
N LYS A 149 -2.78 34.91 -20.23
CA LYS A 149 -3.03 36.27 -20.73
C LYS A 149 -1.89 36.80 -21.60
N GLN A 150 -0.66 36.44 -21.29
CA GLN A 150 0.51 36.83 -22.08
C GLN A 150 0.59 36.09 -23.43
N TYR A 151 -0.12 34.96 -23.54
CA TYR A 151 -0.21 34.21 -24.79
C TYR A 151 -0.92 35.04 -25.88
N HIS A 152 -0.15 35.50 -26.86
CA HIS A 152 -0.68 36.03 -28.12
C HIS A 152 -0.73 34.89 -29.14
N PRO A 153 -1.81 34.77 -29.95
CA PRO A 153 -1.92 33.69 -30.93
C PRO A 153 -0.71 33.71 -31.87
N VAL A 154 0.00 32.59 -31.90
CA VAL A 154 1.33 32.44 -32.55
C VAL A 154 1.25 32.47 -34.07
N VAL A 155 0.05 32.45 -34.66
CA VAL A 155 -0.13 32.44 -36.11
C VAL A 155 -1.11 33.54 -36.48
N HIS A 156 -0.59 34.66 -36.96
CA HIS A 156 -1.38 35.58 -37.76
C HIS A 156 -1.76 34.87 -39.07
N PRO A 157 -3.03 34.96 -39.53
CA PRO A 157 -3.40 34.47 -40.85
C PRO A 157 -2.44 35.04 -41.90
N LEU A 158 -1.85 34.17 -42.71
CA LEU A 158 -1.07 34.62 -43.85
C LEU A 158 -2.06 35.16 -44.88
N ASP A 159 -2.09 36.47 -45.10
CA ASP A 159 -2.93 37.07 -46.14
C ASP A 159 -2.49 36.53 -47.50
N LEU A 160 -3.32 35.66 -48.08
CA LEU A 160 -3.11 35.11 -49.41
C LEU A 160 -3.51 36.18 -50.43
N ASN A 161 -2.57 37.09 -50.73
CA ASN A 161 -2.77 38.09 -51.78
C ASN A 161 -2.97 37.38 -53.13
N TYR A 162 -4.05 37.72 -53.83
CA TYR A 162 -4.31 37.26 -55.18
C TYR A 162 -3.32 37.92 -56.15
N ASP A 163 -2.74 37.14 -57.07
CA ASP A 163 -1.73 37.61 -58.02
C ASP A 163 -2.30 38.74 -58.90
N PRO A 164 -1.72 39.95 -58.87
CA PRO A 164 -2.32 41.10 -59.54
C PRO A 164 -1.65 41.31 -60.90
N ASP A 165 -1.99 40.53 -61.93
CA ASP A 165 -1.96 41.09 -63.30
C ASP A 165 -2.72 40.29 -64.39
N PRO A 166 -3.96 40.68 -64.75
CA PRO A 166 -4.57 40.29 -66.02
C PRO A 166 -4.33 41.32 -67.16
N ALA A 167 -3.62 42.43 -66.93
CA ALA A 167 -3.58 43.58 -67.83
C ALA A 167 -2.99 43.26 -69.22
N SER A 168 -2.01 42.35 -69.28
CA SER A 168 -1.46 41.89 -70.57
C SER A 168 -2.52 41.19 -71.45
N CYS A 169 -3.41 40.42 -70.85
CA CYS A 169 -4.52 39.77 -71.54
C CYS A 169 -5.58 40.79 -71.96
N VAL A 170 -5.88 41.76 -71.08
CA VAL A 170 -6.86 42.82 -71.35
C VAL A 170 -6.43 43.71 -72.52
N GLU A 171 -5.16 44.12 -72.59
CA GLU A 171 -4.67 44.96 -73.69
C GLU A 171 -4.67 44.21 -75.03
N ASN A 172 -4.31 42.91 -75.03
CA ASN A 172 -4.39 42.09 -76.24
C ASN A 172 -5.83 41.95 -76.76
N LEU A 173 -6.79 41.71 -75.86
CA LEU A 173 -8.21 41.64 -76.19
C LEU A 173 -8.73 42.97 -76.75
N LYS A 174 -8.31 44.10 -76.17
CA LYS A 174 -8.67 45.43 -76.65
C LYS A 174 -8.17 45.67 -78.07
N CYS A 175 -6.87 45.44 -78.33
CA CYS A 175 -6.30 45.60 -79.68
C CYS A 175 -6.99 44.69 -80.71
N ARG A 176 -7.30 43.44 -80.36
CA ARG A 176 -8.05 42.54 -81.25
C ARG A 176 -9.47 43.04 -81.51
N GLY A 177 -10.15 43.55 -80.48
CA GLY A 177 -11.48 44.14 -80.60
C GLY A 177 -11.50 45.35 -81.54
N GLU A 178 -10.51 46.23 -81.44
CA GLU A 178 -10.37 47.41 -82.31
C GLU A 178 -10.15 47.01 -83.77
N THR A 179 -9.28 46.04 -84.04
CA THR A 179 -9.05 45.52 -85.40
C THR A 179 -10.33 44.93 -85.99
N LEU A 180 -11.02 44.08 -85.24
CA LEU A 180 -12.26 43.45 -85.69
C LEU A 180 -13.37 44.49 -85.95
N ALA A 181 -13.50 45.49 -85.09
CA ALA A 181 -14.47 46.57 -85.27
C ALA A 181 -14.19 47.38 -86.55
N LYS A 182 -12.92 47.60 -86.87
CA LYS A 182 -12.50 48.29 -88.09
C LYS A 182 -12.80 47.44 -89.33
N GLU A 183 -12.48 46.14 -89.31
CA GLU A 183 -12.80 45.20 -90.39
C GLU A 183 -14.32 45.14 -90.65
N ILE A 184 -15.14 45.03 -89.59
CA ILE A 184 -16.60 45.04 -89.72
C ILE A 184 -17.09 46.38 -90.30
N SER A 185 -16.54 47.51 -89.84
CA SER A 185 -16.93 48.82 -90.37
C SER A 185 -16.55 49.00 -91.84
N GLU A 186 -15.42 48.47 -92.29
CA GLU A 186 -15.00 48.50 -93.69
C GLU A 186 -15.86 47.55 -94.55
N ALA A 187 -16.20 46.37 -94.02
CA ALA A 187 -17.14 45.45 -94.65
C ALA A 187 -18.55 46.06 -94.79
N MET A 188 -19.03 46.84 -93.82
CA MET A 188 -20.32 47.54 -93.89
C MET A 188 -20.33 48.74 -94.85
N LYS A 189 -19.15 49.24 -95.25
CA LYS A 189 -19.00 50.35 -96.22
C LYS A 189 -18.80 49.87 -97.65
N SER A 190 -18.52 48.57 -97.85
CA SER A 190 -18.42 47.89 -99.15
C SER A 190 -19.77 47.36 -99.60
#